data_AF-A0A0C5WPJ7-F1
#
_entry.id   AF-A0A0C5WPJ7-F1
#
_cell.length_a   1.000
_cell.length_b   1.000
_cell.length_c   1.000
_cell.angle_alpha   90.00
_cell.angle_beta   90.00
_cell.angle_gamma   90.00
#
_symmetry.space_group_name_H-M   'P 1'
#
loop_
_entity.id
_entity.type
_entity.pdbx_description
1 polymer ?
#
loop_
_entity_poly.entity_id
_entity_poly.type
_entity_poly.pdbx_seq_one_letter_code
_entity_poly.pdbx_strand_id
1 'polypeptide(L)'
;MKTILKKPNVTTIVASMLLAIVIIFTTACETENITQGDYADAEYLDLEFYDKNRRTAKDYEKIFEAIRRFDAKNINGFYQLKETTPEELNISPKLFKHVTYLFNYTNRARNSTLYESSKGMVRLKSGDFEDQDPRDPYCAAYCVSKLSFWTSFNKAKNYSDEQYGIGFGVPPDKMDEYIDHFLPNYKVGTSVSDLQQATSRKAIVTFGRRNDNGVYDPIGHAAIFLNYDEVSGIAIVEDANTGNSELVLKEDIAKIYYKE
;
A
#
# COMPACT_ATOMS: atom_id res chain seq x y z
N MET A 1 40.32 -13.15 -56.82
CA MET A 1 40.46 -12.35 -55.58
C MET A 1 40.46 -13.33 -54.40
N LYS A 2 41.63 -13.66 -53.84
CA LYS A 2 41.74 -14.60 -52.70
C LYS A 2 42.00 -13.78 -51.44
N THR A 3 40.99 -13.67 -50.59
CA THR A 3 41.10 -13.08 -49.25
C THR A 3 41.92 -14.02 -48.37
N ILE A 4 43.14 -13.60 -48.01
CA ILE A 4 43.98 -14.30 -47.04
C ILE A 4 43.48 -13.92 -45.65
N LEU A 5 42.60 -14.75 -45.08
CA LEU A 5 42.30 -14.69 -43.65
C LEU A 5 43.55 -15.16 -42.89
N LYS A 6 44.29 -14.20 -42.31
CA LYS A 6 45.41 -14.50 -41.42
C LYS A 6 44.86 -15.30 -40.24
N LYS A 7 45.43 -16.50 -40.00
CA LYS A 7 45.10 -17.32 -38.84
C LYS A 7 45.37 -16.50 -37.57
N PRO A 8 44.42 -16.41 -36.64
CA PRO A 8 44.64 -15.70 -35.39
C PRO A 8 45.78 -16.37 -34.62
N ASN A 9 46.71 -15.54 -34.13
CA ASN A 9 47.80 -16.00 -33.28
C ASN A 9 47.21 -16.53 -31.96
N VAL A 10 47.74 -17.62 -31.42
CA VAL A 10 47.30 -18.23 -30.16
C VAL A 10 47.29 -17.18 -29.03
N THR A 11 48.24 -16.26 -29.04
CA THR A 11 48.29 -15.12 -28.10
C THR A 11 47.06 -14.21 -28.21
N THR A 12 46.56 -13.97 -29.42
CA THR A 12 45.36 -13.15 -29.66
C THR A 12 44.10 -13.87 -29.18
N ILE A 13 44.03 -15.19 -29.38
CA ILE A 13 42.90 -16.01 -28.90
C ILE A 13 42.86 -15.98 -27.36
N VAL A 14 44.00 -16.25 -26.70
CA VAL A 14 44.10 -16.25 -25.24
C VAL A 14 43.80 -14.86 -24.66
N ALA A 15 44.29 -13.78 -25.27
CA ALA A 15 43.98 -12.41 -24.84
C ALA A 15 42.48 -12.09 -24.98
N SER A 16 41.84 -12.51 -26.09
CA SER A 16 40.40 -12.31 -26.28
C SER A 16 39.53 -13.12 -25.31
N MET A 17 39.96 -14.33 -24.93
CA MET A 17 39.27 -15.14 -23.91
C MET A 17 39.42 -14.53 -22.52
N LEU A 18 40.62 -14.06 -22.15
CA LEU A 18 40.84 -13.34 -20.89
C LEU A 18 40.01 -12.06 -20.81
N LEU A 19 39.94 -11.29 -21.90
CA LEU A 19 39.10 -10.09 -21.96
C LEU A 19 37.62 -10.42 -21.81
N ALA A 20 37.12 -11.48 -22.47
CA ALA A 20 35.74 -11.92 -22.31
C ALA A 20 35.44 -12.38 -20.87
N ILE A 21 36.38 -13.08 -20.22
CA ILE A 21 36.27 -13.49 -18.82
C ILE A 21 36.22 -12.25 -17.90
N VAL A 22 37.11 -11.28 -18.10
CA VAL A 22 37.09 -10.01 -17.35
C VAL A 22 35.78 -9.26 -17.55
N ILE A 23 35.28 -9.17 -18.79
CA ILE A 23 33.98 -8.54 -19.08
C ILE A 23 32.87 -9.28 -18.32
N ILE A 24 32.80 -10.61 -18.40
CA ILE A 24 31.81 -11.41 -17.68
C ILE A 24 31.90 -11.18 -16.17
N PHE A 25 33.09 -11.13 -15.57
CA PHE A 25 33.25 -10.84 -14.14
C PHE A 25 32.90 -9.40 -13.77
N THR A 26 33.12 -8.41 -14.66
CA THR A 26 32.70 -7.02 -14.43
C THR A 26 31.21 -6.79 -14.64
N THR A 27 30.57 -7.50 -15.57
CA THR A 27 29.12 -7.36 -15.85
C THR A 27 28.26 -8.29 -15.00
N ALA A 28 28.80 -9.41 -14.48
CA ALA A 28 28.10 -10.29 -13.54
C ALA A 28 28.19 -9.83 -12.08
N CYS A 29 29.04 -8.83 -11.79
CA CYS A 29 29.14 -8.23 -10.46
C CYS A 29 28.16 -7.06 -10.25
N GLU A 30 27.28 -6.77 -11.21
CA GLU A 30 25.99 -6.15 -10.93
C GLU A 30 25.00 -7.25 -10.51
N THR A 31 25.35 -7.97 -9.46
CA THR A 31 24.30 -8.55 -8.61
C THR A 31 23.83 -7.37 -7.78
N GLU A 32 22.61 -6.89 -8.03
CA GLU A 32 21.94 -5.85 -7.24
C GLU A 32 21.73 -6.32 -5.79
N ASN A 33 22.81 -6.48 -5.05
CA ASN A 33 22.79 -6.23 -3.62
C ASN A 33 22.81 -4.72 -3.51
N ILE A 34 21.62 -4.11 -3.43
CA ILE A 34 21.47 -2.75 -2.91
C ILE A 34 21.90 -2.82 -1.44
N THR A 35 23.21 -2.84 -1.22
CA THR A 35 23.82 -2.68 0.09
C THR A 35 23.56 -1.25 0.50
N GLN A 36 22.44 -1.04 1.19
CA GLN A 36 22.39 -0.41 2.51
C GLN A 36 23.60 0.53 2.80
N GLY A 37 23.60 1.73 2.20
CA GLY A 37 24.64 2.74 2.27
C GLY A 37 25.35 2.88 0.92
N ASP A 38 24.93 3.76 0.01
CA ASP A 38 24.98 5.20 0.20
C ASP A 38 23.98 5.84 -0.79
N TYR A 39 22.85 6.36 -0.32
CA TYR A 39 21.93 7.11 -1.20
C TYR A 39 22.53 8.47 -1.63
N ALA A 40 23.78 8.76 -1.29
CA ALA A 40 24.53 9.96 -1.68
C ALA A 40 24.45 10.24 -3.20
N ASP A 41 24.55 9.20 -4.02
CA ASP A 41 24.49 9.35 -5.49
C ASP A 41 23.09 9.12 -6.08
N ALA A 42 22.09 8.79 -5.25
CA ALA A 42 20.71 8.61 -5.70
C ALA A 42 20.02 9.95 -6.01
N GLU A 43 18.87 9.90 -6.68
CA GLU A 43 18.03 11.10 -6.84
C GLU A 43 17.57 11.61 -5.46
N TYR A 44 17.70 12.91 -5.22
CA TYR A 44 17.12 13.55 -4.04
C TYR A 44 15.59 13.55 -4.12
N LEU A 45 14.92 12.96 -3.13
CA LEU A 45 13.46 12.84 -3.14
C LEU A 45 12.77 13.96 -2.38
N ASP A 46 11.86 14.65 -3.05
CA ASP A 46 10.87 15.53 -2.44
C ASP A 46 9.56 15.52 -3.23
N LEU A 47 8.45 15.76 -2.53
CA LEU A 47 7.13 15.82 -3.16
C LEU A 47 6.86 17.23 -3.68
N GLU A 48 6.20 17.29 -4.84
CA GLU A 48 5.67 18.56 -5.35
C GLU A 48 4.47 18.97 -4.50
N PHE A 49 3.59 18.01 -4.18
CA PHE A 49 2.39 18.24 -3.39
C PHE A 49 2.29 17.33 -2.16
N TYR A 50 2.44 17.94 -0.99
CA TYR A 50 2.15 17.27 0.28
C TYR A 50 0.66 17.17 0.59
N ASP A 51 -0.13 18.10 0.04
CA ASP A 51 -1.59 18.06 0.11
C ASP A 51 -2.11 16.83 -0.65
N LYS A 52 -2.74 15.92 0.09
CA LYS A 52 -3.28 14.66 -0.40
C LYS A 52 -4.36 14.80 -1.48
N ASN A 53 -5.00 15.96 -1.59
CA ASN A 53 -6.01 16.23 -2.61
C ASN A 53 -5.38 16.71 -3.94
N ARG A 54 -4.09 17.06 -3.90
CA ARG A 54 -3.33 17.57 -5.04
C ARG A 54 -2.22 16.64 -5.51
N ARG A 55 -2.00 15.52 -4.82
CA ARG A 55 -0.98 14.52 -5.17
C ARG A 55 -1.24 13.95 -6.56
N THR A 56 -0.16 13.87 -7.32
CA THR A 56 -0.09 13.24 -8.63
C THR A 56 0.39 11.78 -8.51
N ALA A 57 0.33 11.03 -9.61
CA ALA A 57 0.94 9.70 -9.67
C ALA A 57 2.44 9.74 -9.32
N LYS A 58 3.16 10.75 -9.82
CA LYS A 58 4.58 10.97 -9.52
C LYS A 58 4.86 11.24 -8.05
N ASP A 59 3.97 11.95 -7.34
CA ASP A 59 4.13 12.12 -5.89
C ASP A 59 4.06 10.78 -5.16
N TYR A 60 3.16 9.88 -5.58
CA TYR A 60 3.10 8.54 -5.00
C TYR A 60 4.30 7.66 -5.37
N GLU A 61 4.80 7.73 -6.61
CA GLU A 61 6.04 7.05 -7.01
C GLU A 61 7.21 7.46 -6.10
N LYS A 62 7.35 8.76 -5.82
CA LYS A 62 8.37 9.27 -4.87
C LYS A 62 8.13 8.83 -3.43
N ILE A 63 6.87 8.73 -2.99
CA ILE A 63 6.54 8.17 -1.67
C ILE A 63 6.97 6.71 -1.60
N PHE A 64 6.69 5.89 -2.62
CA PHE A 64 7.08 4.48 -2.65
C PHE A 64 8.59 4.29 -2.75
N GLU A 65 9.27 5.10 -3.55
CA GLU A 65 10.74 5.12 -3.57
C GLU A 65 11.28 5.44 -2.17
N ALA A 66 10.76 6.48 -1.50
CA ALA A 66 11.16 6.80 -0.14
C ALA A 66 10.87 5.65 0.83
N ILE A 67 9.70 5.01 0.77
CA ILE A 67 9.34 3.83 1.57
C ILE A 67 10.39 2.72 1.40
N ARG A 68 10.83 2.45 0.17
CA ARG A 68 11.88 1.46 -0.12
C ARG A 68 13.22 1.85 0.51
N ARG A 69 13.54 3.14 0.62
CA ARG A 69 14.77 3.64 1.28
C ARG A 69 14.77 3.48 2.81
N PHE A 70 13.61 3.49 3.46
CA PHE A 70 13.51 3.38 4.92
C PHE A 70 13.90 1.99 5.48
N ASP A 71 14.15 0.98 4.62
CA ASP A 71 14.50 -0.39 5.02
C ASP A 71 13.59 -0.93 6.13
N ALA A 72 12.29 -0.80 5.89
CA ALA A 72 11.26 -1.21 6.84
C ALA A 72 11.02 -2.71 6.74
N LYS A 73 11.05 -3.42 7.88
CA LYS A 73 10.72 -4.85 7.94
C LYS A 73 9.33 -5.04 8.52
N ASN A 74 8.48 -5.80 7.83
CA ASN A 74 7.22 -6.25 8.42
C ASN A 74 7.45 -7.48 9.29
N ILE A 75 7.17 -7.36 10.59
CA ILE A 75 7.28 -8.45 11.57
C ILE A 75 5.94 -8.59 12.27
N ASN A 76 5.28 -9.74 12.12
CA ASN A 76 3.97 -10.04 12.70
C ASN A 76 2.85 -9.05 12.32
N GLY A 77 2.96 -8.43 11.13
CA GLY A 77 2.01 -7.44 10.65
C GLY A 77 2.34 -5.99 11.04
N PHE A 78 3.48 -5.75 11.72
CA PHE A 78 3.94 -4.42 12.12
C PHE A 78 5.24 -4.04 11.42
N TYR A 79 5.33 -2.80 10.96
CA TYR A 79 6.54 -2.27 10.35
C TYR A 79 7.55 -1.83 11.41
N GLN A 80 8.75 -2.40 11.38
CA GLN A 80 9.88 -1.93 12.17
C GLN A 80 10.82 -1.14 11.26
N LEU A 81 11.05 0.12 11.62
CA LEU A 81 11.96 1.00 10.89
C LEU A 81 13.36 0.86 11.47
N LYS A 82 14.35 0.72 10.59
CA LYS A 82 15.75 0.91 10.97
C LYS A 82 15.97 2.38 11.34
N GLU A 83 16.78 2.63 12.36
CA GLU A 83 17.21 3.99 12.70
C GLU A 83 18.01 4.60 11.56
N THR A 84 17.61 5.78 11.10
CA THR A 84 18.22 6.49 9.98
C THR A 84 17.82 7.98 9.97
N THR A 85 18.47 8.79 9.13
CA THR A 85 18.21 10.23 8.97
C THR A 85 17.74 10.58 7.55
N PRO A 86 17.05 11.73 7.34
CA PRO A 86 16.70 12.18 5.99
C PRO A 86 17.93 12.34 5.08
N GLU A 87 19.08 12.76 5.63
CA GLU A 87 20.32 12.94 4.89
C GLU A 87 20.89 11.61 4.39
N GLU A 88 20.92 10.58 5.25
CA GLU A 88 21.38 9.22 4.88
C GLU A 88 20.53 8.59 3.78
N LEU A 89 19.23 8.91 3.74
CA LEU A 89 18.31 8.43 2.72
C LEU A 89 18.26 9.31 1.48
N ASN A 90 18.96 10.45 1.48
CA ASN A 90 18.91 11.47 0.45
C ASN A 90 17.46 11.88 0.10
N ILE A 91 16.67 12.18 1.13
CA ILE A 91 15.27 12.60 1.02
C ILE A 91 15.04 13.89 1.81
N SER A 92 14.05 14.68 1.41
CA SER A 92 13.73 15.90 2.14
C SER A 92 13.27 15.59 3.57
N PRO A 93 13.60 16.45 4.56
CA PRO A 93 13.13 16.28 5.93
C PRO A 93 11.60 16.22 6.04
N LYS A 94 10.88 16.84 5.10
CA LYS A 94 9.42 16.84 5.06
C LYS A 94 8.87 15.52 4.52
N LEU A 95 9.51 14.93 3.50
CA LEU A 95 9.15 13.61 2.98
C LEU A 95 9.48 12.52 3.99
N PHE A 96 10.64 12.61 4.64
CA PHE A 96 11.03 11.72 5.75
C PHE A 96 9.95 11.69 6.84
N LYS A 97 9.53 12.87 7.33
CA LYS A 97 8.46 12.96 8.34
C LYS A 97 7.14 12.39 7.84
N HIS A 98 6.82 12.58 6.55
CA HIS A 98 5.60 12.04 5.96
C HIS A 98 5.60 10.51 5.92
N VAL A 99 6.69 9.89 5.44
CA VAL A 99 6.82 8.43 5.36
C VAL A 99 6.85 7.80 6.74
N THR A 100 7.61 8.36 7.68
CA THR A 100 7.61 7.94 9.09
C THR A 100 6.20 8.01 9.70
N TYR A 101 5.42 9.04 9.36
CA TYR A 101 4.03 9.12 9.79
C TYR A 101 3.17 7.97 9.23
N LEU A 102 3.33 7.60 7.95
CA LEU A 102 2.58 6.49 7.34
C LEU A 102 2.85 5.16 8.08
N PHE A 103 4.11 4.82 8.33
CA PHE A 103 4.48 3.62 9.08
C PHE A 103 3.92 3.63 10.50
N ASN A 104 4.12 4.74 11.22
CA ASN A 104 3.64 4.87 12.59
C ASN A 104 2.12 4.84 12.68
N TYR A 105 1.41 5.48 11.74
CA TYR A 105 -0.04 5.42 11.69
C TYR A 105 -0.54 4.02 11.40
N THR A 106 0.06 3.32 10.42
CA THR A 106 -0.28 1.94 10.08
C THR A 106 -0.09 0.99 11.26
N ASN A 107 1.04 1.09 11.97
CA ASN A 107 1.28 0.26 13.14
C ASN A 107 0.26 0.51 14.26
N ARG A 108 -0.11 1.78 14.48
CA ARG A 108 -1.17 2.14 15.42
C ARG A 108 -2.53 1.63 14.97
N ALA A 109 -2.84 1.71 13.68
CA ALA A 109 -4.08 1.21 13.09
C ALA A 109 -4.24 -0.31 13.29
N ARG A 110 -3.11 -1.03 13.25
CA ARG A 110 -3.06 -2.49 13.40
C ARG A 110 -2.96 -2.97 14.85
N ASN A 111 -2.64 -2.10 15.81
CA ASN A 111 -2.56 -2.46 17.23
C ASN A 111 -3.47 -1.58 18.09
N SER A 112 -4.72 -2.00 18.27
CA SER A 112 -5.68 -1.23 19.05
C SER A 112 -5.48 -1.31 20.57
N THR A 113 -4.71 -2.28 21.11
CA THR A 113 -4.36 -2.28 22.56
C THR A 113 -3.30 -1.26 22.94
N LEU A 114 -2.46 -0.82 21.99
CA LEU A 114 -1.57 0.35 22.20
C LEU A 114 -2.30 1.68 22.06
N TYR A 115 -3.61 1.65 21.79
CA TYR A 115 -4.42 2.81 21.43
C TYR A 115 -5.58 2.98 22.42
N GLU A 116 -5.30 3.28 23.70
CA GLU A 116 -6.29 3.76 24.70
C GLU A 116 -7.01 5.08 24.31
N SER A 117 -6.93 5.54 23.05
CA SER A 117 -7.49 6.82 22.60
C SER A 117 -8.11 6.86 21.19
N SER A 118 -8.22 5.76 20.42
CA SER A 118 -8.74 5.82 19.02
C SER A 118 -10.24 5.62 19.01
N LYS A 119 -10.98 6.67 19.33
CA LYS A 119 -12.35 6.83 18.86
C LYS A 119 -12.46 7.11 17.34
N GLY A 120 -11.34 7.09 16.60
CA GLY A 120 -11.26 7.61 15.25
C GLY A 120 -11.28 6.57 14.13
N MET A 121 -10.94 5.32 14.40
CA MET A 121 -10.75 4.34 13.34
C MET A 121 -11.93 3.39 13.24
N VAL A 122 -12.56 3.38 12.07
CA VAL A 122 -13.76 2.59 11.78
C VAL A 122 -13.40 1.18 11.34
N ARG A 123 -14.25 0.17 11.50
CA ARG A 123 -13.96 -1.21 11.07
C ARG A 123 -15.19 -1.93 10.50
N LEU A 124 -15.02 -3.04 9.77
CA LEU A 124 -16.12 -3.94 9.42
C LEU A 124 -16.35 -4.90 10.61
N LYS A 125 -17.58 -5.39 10.79
CA LYS A 125 -17.87 -6.36 11.85
C LYS A 125 -17.53 -7.77 11.39
N SER A 126 -16.65 -8.49 12.08
CA SER A 126 -16.39 -9.90 11.74
C SER A 126 -17.23 -10.85 12.57
N GLY A 127 -18.08 -11.64 11.90
CA GLY A 127 -18.85 -12.74 12.50
C GLY A 127 -20.06 -12.29 13.31
N ASP A 128 -20.81 -13.27 13.82
CA ASP A 128 -22.10 -13.04 14.50
C ASP A 128 -21.95 -12.59 15.96
N PHE A 129 -20.78 -12.79 16.57
CA PHE A 129 -20.58 -12.78 18.03
C PHE A 129 -19.70 -11.66 18.60
N GLU A 130 -19.39 -10.61 17.84
CA GLU A 130 -18.73 -9.47 18.45
C GLU A 130 -19.75 -8.65 19.26
N ASP A 131 -19.72 -8.84 20.59
CA ASP A 131 -20.31 -7.90 21.54
C ASP A 131 -19.85 -6.48 21.22
N GLN A 132 -20.75 -5.52 21.44
CA GLN A 132 -20.63 -4.08 21.11
C GLN A 132 -19.18 -3.58 21.14
N ASP A 133 -18.52 -3.64 20.00
CA ASP A 133 -17.23 -3.01 19.82
C ASP A 133 -17.44 -1.49 19.95
N PRO A 134 -16.69 -0.80 20.84
CA PRO A 134 -16.85 0.63 21.04
C PRO A 134 -16.43 1.47 19.81
N ARG A 135 -15.88 0.85 18.76
CA ARG A 135 -15.46 1.51 17.52
C ARG A 135 -16.62 1.64 16.54
N ASP A 136 -16.60 2.73 15.79
CA ASP A 136 -17.60 3.00 14.76
C ASP A 136 -17.49 1.93 13.63
N PRO A 137 -18.54 1.15 13.35
CA PRO A 137 -18.49 0.04 12.40
C PRO A 137 -18.77 0.45 10.95
N TYR A 138 -18.96 1.75 10.66
CA TYR A 138 -19.51 2.20 9.38
C TYR A 138 -18.45 2.56 8.33
N CYS A 139 -17.28 1.90 8.34
CA CYS A 139 -16.20 2.18 7.39
C CYS A 139 -16.62 2.07 5.91
N ALA A 140 -17.49 1.11 5.58
CA ALA A 140 -18.06 0.97 4.24
C ALA A 140 -18.97 2.16 3.87
N ALA A 141 -19.78 2.66 4.80
CA ALA A 141 -20.63 3.84 4.59
C ALA A 141 -19.81 5.11 4.35
N TYR A 142 -18.72 5.30 5.10
CA TYR A 142 -17.79 6.40 4.85
C TYR A 142 -17.20 6.32 3.44
N CYS A 143 -16.76 5.13 3.00
CA CYS A 143 -16.22 4.93 1.66
C CYS A 143 -17.25 5.25 0.56
N VAL A 144 -18.44 4.67 0.65
CA VAL A 144 -19.53 4.92 -0.30
C VAL A 144 -19.86 6.41 -0.36
N SER A 145 -19.94 7.10 0.77
CA SER A 145 -20.28 8.52 0.81
C SER A 145 -19.25 9.44 0.15
N LYS A 146 -17.98 9.01 0.10
CA LYS A 146 -16.91 9.73 -0.60
C LYS A 146 -16.93 9.50 -2.11
N LEU A 147 -17.32 8.31 -2.55
CA LEU A 147 -17.27 7.92 -3.96
C LEU A 147 -18.57 8.16 -4.72
N SER A 148 -19.71 8.10 -4.03
CA SER A 148 -21.04 8.27 -4.62
C SER A 148 -21.49 9.72 -4.52
N PHE A 149 -21.74 10.34 -5.68
CA PHE A 149 -22.29 11.70 -5.73
C PHE A 149 -23.69 11.81 -5.09
N TRP A 150 -24.46 10.72 -5.10
CA TRP A 150 -25.88 10.71 -4.69
C TRP A 150 -26.12 10.12 -3.30
N THR A 151 -25.07 9.65 -2.62
CA THR A 151 -25.21 8.93 -1.36
C THR A 151 -24.46 9.65 -0.27
N SER A 152 -25.20 10.17 0.71
CA SER A 152 -24.61 10.70 1.94
C SER A 152 -24.20 9.56 2.88
N PHE A 153 -23.32 9.86 3.83
CA PHE A 153 -22.95 8.92 4.90
C PHE A 153 -24.17 8.37 5.63
N ASN A 154 -25.11 9.23 6.06
CA ASN A 154 -26.31 8.81 6.78
C ASN A 154 -27.20 7.88 5.94
N LYS A 155 -27.29 8.11 4.62
CA LYS A 155 -28.06 7.22 3.74
C LYS A 155 -27.43 5.82 3.67
N ALA A 156 -26.11 5.77 3.49
CA ALA A 156 -25.36 4.52 3.43
C ALA A 156 -25.40 3.76 4.77
N LYS A 157 -25.19 4.49 5.87
CA LYS A 157 -25.31 3.99 7.25
C LYS A 157 -26.70 3.42 7.54
N ASN A 158 -27.76 4.18 7.26
CA ASN A 158 -29.13 3.73 7.56
C ASN A 158 -29.49 2.47 6.77
N TYR A 159 -29.06 2.35 5.51
CA TYR A 159 -29.22 1.12 4.76
C TYR A 159 -28.51 -0.06 5.43
N SER A 160 -27.26 0.14 5.87
CA SER A 160 -26.52 -0.87 6.63
C SER A 160 -27.26 -1.28 7.91
N ASP A 161 -27.81 -0.32 8.66
CA ASP A 161 -28.57 -0.58 9.89
C ASP A 161 -29.88 -1.33 9.63
N GLU A 162 -30.55 -1.02 8.52
CA GLU A 162 -31.79 -1.68 8.10
C GLU A 162 -31.55 -3.12 7.64
N GLN A 163 -30.45 -3.38 6.92
CA GLN A 163 -30.15 -4.71 6.38
C GLN A 163 -29.45 -5.63 7.40
N TYR A 164 -28.54 -5.08 8.21
CA TYR A 164 -27.62 -5.87 9.03
C TYR A 164 -27.76 -5.59 10.53
N GLY A 165 -28.65 -4.67 10.89
CA GLY A 165 -28.96 -4.27 12.26
C GLY A 165 -28.23 -3.00 12.70
N ILE A 166 -28.89 -2.25 13.58
CA ILE A 166 -28.40 -0.96 14.08
C ILE A 166 -27.08 -1.13 14.82
N GLY A 167 -26.06 -0.36 14.45
CA GLY A 167 -24.80 -0.36 15.18
C GLY A 167 -23.85 -1.48 14.79
N PHE A 168 -24.14 -2.24 13.73
CA PHE A 168 -23.28 -3.33 13.28
C PHE A 168 -22.44 -3.00 12.06
N GLY A 169 -22.81 -1.98 11.28
CA GLY A 169 -22.14 -1.72 10.01
C GLY A 169 -22.34 -2.88 9.02
N VAL A 170 -21.39 -3.05 8.11
CA VAL A 170 -21.50 -4.04 7.03
C VAL A 170 -20.67 -5.28 7.38
N PRO A 171 -21.28 -6.47 7.44
CA PRO A 171 -20.53 -7.72 7.56
C PRO A 171 -19.65 -8.00 6.32
N PRO A 172 -18.44 -8.57 6.46
CA PRO A 172 -17.54 -8.91 5.37
C PRO A 172 -18.16 -9.72 4.22
N ASP A 173 -19.01 -10.69 4.54
CA ASP A 173 -19.70 -11.53 3.58
C ASP A 173 -20.81 -10.79 2.82
N LYS A 174 -21.25 -9.64 3.34
CA LYS A 174 -22.26 -8.75 2.75
C LYS A 174 -21.68 -7.54 2.04
N MET A 175 -20.35 -7.37 2.05
CA MET A 175 -19.70 -6.21 1.45
C MET A 175 -19.98 -6.09 -0.06
N ASP A 176 -20.00 -7.20 -0.80
CA ASP A 176 -20.27 -7.18 -2.25
C ASP A 176 -21.68 -6.65 -2.54
N GLU A 177 -22.68 -7.15 -1.82
CA GLU A 177 -24.09 -6.72 -1.93
C GLU A 177 -24.25 -5.24 -1.56
N TYR A 178 -23.59 -4.81 -0.48
CA TYR A 178 -23.63 -3.43 -0.04
C TYR A 178 -23.00 -2.47 -1.05
N ILE A 179 -21.86 -2.84 -1.63
CA ILE A 179 -21.21 -2.03 -2.67
C ILE A 179 -22.03 -2.01 -3.95
N ASP A 180 -22.59 -3.13 -4.40
CA ASP A 180 -23.43 -3.19 -5.60
C ASP A 180 -24.67 -2.30 -5.47
N HIS A 181 -25.28 -2.22 -4.28
CA HIS A 181 -26.42 -1.35 -4.02
C HIS A 181 -26.12 0.14 -4.29
N PHE A 182 -24.95 0.64 -3.85
CA PHE A 182 -24.60 2.06 -3.95
C PHE A 182 -23.73 2.44 -5.15
N LEU A 183 -22.96 1.48 -5.64
CA LEU A 183 -21.96 1.62 -6.69
C LEU A 183 -22.10 0.46 -7.69
N PRO A 184 -23.28 0.28 -8.35
CA PRO A 184 -23.60 -0.91 -9.17
C PRO A 184 -22.74 -1.11 -10.42
N ASN A 185 -21.89 -0.13 -10.76
CA ASN A 185 -20.97 -0.21 -11.89
C ASN A 185 -19.54 -0.52 -11.46
N TYR A 186 -19.33 -0.85 -10.19
CA TYR A 186 -18.02 -1.24 -9.68
C TYR A 186 -17.83 -2.75 -9.88
N LYS A 187 -16.64 -3.14 -10.32
CA LYS A 187 -16.20 -4.54 -10.38
C LYS A 187 -15.58 -4.95 -9.06
N VAL A 188 -15.67 -6.24 -8.78
CA VAL A 188 -14.98 -6.88 -7.64
C VAL A 188 -13.71 -7.54 -8.17
N GLY A 189 -12.57 -7.19 -7.57
CA GLY A 189 -11.26 -7.74 -7.87
C GLY A 189 -10.57 -8.28 -6.62
N THR A 190 -9.63 -9.19 -6.84
CA THR A 190 -8.81 -9.83 -5.78
C THR A 190 -7.35 -10.01 -6.20
N SER A 191 -6.95 -9.48 -7.36
CA SER A 191 -5.64 -9.69 -7.97
C SER A 191 -4.78 -8.42 -8.00
N VAL A 192 -3.48 -8.57 -8.25
CA VAL A 192 -2.56 -7.44 -8.49
C VAL A 192 -3.02 -6.59 -9.65
N SER A 193 -3.44 -7.23 -10.74
CA SER A 193 -3.91 -6.53 -11.93
C SER A 193 -5.11 -5.63 -11.62
N ASP A 194 -5.93 -6.00 -10.63
CA ASP A 194 -7.06 -5.17 -10.21
C ASP A 194 -6.59 -3.93 -9.42
N LEU A 195 -5.56 -4.08 -8.57
CA LEU A 195 -4.92 -2.93 -7.88
C LEU A 195 -4.29 -1.95 -8.86
N GLN A 196 -3.65 -2.45 -9.92
CA GLN A 196 -3.00 -1.63 -10.94
C GLN A 196 -4.02 -0.91 -11.83
N GLN A 197 -5.19 -1.51 -12.07
CA GLN A 197 -6.29 -0.89 -12.82
C GLN A 197 -7.11 0.08 -11.97
N ALA A 198 -7.10 -0.07 -10.64
CA ALA A 198 -7.87 0.78 -9.76
C ALA A 198 -7.42 2.25 -9.87
N THR A 199 -8.37 3.14 -10.15
CA THR A 199 -8.08 4.57 -10.19
C THR A 199 -8.01 5.14 -8.77
N SER A 200 -6.96 5.92 -8.50
CA SER A 200 -6.78 6.65 -7.24
C SER A 200 -8.05 7.41 -6.85
N ARG A 201 -8.49 7.26 -5.59
CA ARG A 201 -9.71 7.85 -5.02
C ARG A 201 -11.01 7.49 -5.75
N LYS A 202 -11.03 6.40 -6.50
CA LYS A 202 -12.24 5.85 -7.16
C LYS A 202 -12.41 4.34 -6.95
N ALA A 203 -11.71 3.80 -5.97
CA ALA A 203 -11.82 2.40 -5.58
C ALA A 203 -11.85 2.25 -4.06
N ILE A 204 -12.47 1.17 -3.60
CA ILE A 204 -12.54 0.76 -2.20
C ILE A 204 -11.69 -0.50 -2.05
N VAL A 205 -10.85 -0.55 -1.02
CA VAL A 205 -10.08 -1.74 -0.65
C VAL A 205 -10.58 -2.23 0.68
N THR A 206 -10.80 -3.54 0.79
CA THR A 206 -11.04 -4.22 2.06
C THR A 206 -9.83 -5.06 2.43
N PHE A 207 -9.47 -5.06 3.70
CA PHE A 207 -8.26 -5.72 4.17
C PHE A 207 -8.35 -6.10 5.64
N GLY A 208 -7.47 -7.01 6.03
CA GLY A 208 -7.44 -7.56 7.38
C GLY A 208 -6.92 -6.57 8.43
N ARG A 209 -7.46 -6.66 9.64
CA ARG A 209 -7.01 -5.92 10.82
C ARG A 209 -7.01 -6.80 12.06
N ARG A 210 -6.20 -6.45 13.05
CA ARG A 210 -6.30 -7.08 14.37
C ARG A 210 -7.40 -6.39 15.18
N ASN A 211 -8.23 -7.16 15.85
CA ASN A 211 -9.18 -6.64 16.83
C ASN A 211 -8.48 -6.31 18.16
N ASP A 212 -9.24 -5.80 19.14
CA ASP A 212 -8.74 -5.37 20.45
C ASP A 212 -8.16 -6.51 21.28
N ASN A 213 -8.38 -7.76 20.88
CA ASN A 213 -7.81 -8.94 21.52
C ASN A 213 -6.58 -9.48 20.77
N GLY A 214 -6.07 -8.73 19.79
CA GLY A 214 -4.91 -9.10 18.97
C GLY A 214 -5.19 -10.18 17.92
N VAL A 215 -6.44 -10.63 17.78
CA VAL A 215 -6.86 -11.64 16.80
C VAL A 215 -6.97 -10.97 15.44
N TYR A 216 -6.31 -11.56 14.44
CA TYR A 216 -6.36 -11.07 13.07
C TYR A 216 -7.68 -11.48 12.41
N ASP A 217 -8.43 -10.48 11.96
CA ASP A 217 -9.63 -10.60 11.15
C ASP A 217 -9.26 -10.24 9.71
N PRO A 218 -9.34 -11.18 8.74
CA PRO A 218 -8.88 -10.98 7.37
C PRO A 218 -9.70 -9.96 6.56
N ILE A 219 -10.88 -9.53 7.03
CA ILE A 219 -11.72 -8.52 6.34
C ILE A 219 -12.23 -7.52 7.38
N GLY A 220 -11.30 -6.89 8.09
CA GLY A 220 -11.60 -6.04 9.23
C GLY A 220 -11.83 -4.56 8.91
N HIS A 221 -11.56 -4.08 7.68
CA HIS A 221 -11.75 -2.65 7.35
C HIS A 221 -11.99 -2.40 5.86
N ALA A 222 -12.64 -1.28 5.55
CA ALA A 222 -12.78 -0.73 4.21
C ALA A 222 -12.20 0.69 4.14
N ALA A 223 -11.37 0.96 3.13
CA ALA A 223 -10.72 2.26 2.90
C ALA A 223 -10.73 2.64 1.41
N ILE A 224 -10.46 3.92 1.12
CA ILE A 224 -10.34 4.42 -0.25
C ILE A 224 -8.95 4.12 -0.79
N PHE A 225 -8.86 3.49 -1.97
CA PHE A 225 -7.59 3.25 -2.64
C PHE A 225 -6.91 4.56 -3.05
N LEU A 226 -5.61 4.71 -2.80
CA LEU A 226 -4.82 5.83 -3.31
C LEU A 226 -3.83 5.40 -4.38
N ASN A 227 -2.97 4.41 -4.09
CA ASN A 227 -2.01 3.88 -5.07
C ASN A 227 -1.45 2.52 -4.61
N TYR A 228 -0.78 1.82 -5.51
CA TYR A 228 -0.13 0.53 -5.27
C TYR A 228 1.25 0.51 -5.95
N ASP A 229 2.23 -0.05 -5.26
CA ASP A 229 3.56 -0.31 -5.80
C ASP A 229 3.82 -1.82 -5.83
N GLU A 230 4.07 -2.34 -7.03
CA GLU A 230 4.31 -3.76 -7.25
C GLU A 230 5.63 -4.21 -6.63
N VAL A 231 6.65 -3.34 -6.63
CA VAL A 231 8.00 -3.67 -6.14
C VAL A 231 7.98 -3.91 -4.63
N SER A 232 7.36 -3.01 -3.87
CA SER A 232 7.21 -3.19 -2.42
C SER A 232 6.04 -4.09 -2.04
N GLY A 233 5.09 -4.34 -2.94
CA GLY A 233 3.86 -5.05 -2.65
C GLY A 233 2.92 -4.29 -1.70
N ILE A 234 3.09 -2.97 -1.58
CA ILE A 234 2.35 -2.12 -0.65
C ILE A 234 1.33 -1.27 -1.42
N ALA A 235 0.09 -1.26 -0.92
CA ALA A 235 -0.92 -0.28 -1.27
C ALA A 235 -0.93 0.85 -0.23
N ILE A 236 -1.16 2.08 -0.69
CA ILE A 236 -1.53 3.21 0.16
C ILE A 236 -3.03 3.38 0.04
N VAL A 237 -3.72 3.40 1.19
CA VAL A 237 -5.16 3.63 1.29
C VAL A 237 -5.45 4.84 2.16
N GLU A 238 -6.62 5.45 2.03
CA GLU A 238 -7.13 6.52 2.89
C GLU A 238 -8.32 5.99 3.70
N ASP A 239 -8.20 6.01 5.03
CA ASP A 239 -9.34 5.79 5.92
C ASP A 239 -10.39 6.87 5.63
N ALA A 240 -11.58 6.44 5.22
CA ALA A 240 -12.60 7.36 4.73
C ALA A 240 -13.18 8.26 5.84
N ASN A 241 -13.15 7.82 7.10
CA ASN A 241 -13.64 8.57 8.26
C ASN A 241 -12.65 9.68 8.64
N THR A 242 -11.38 9.32 8.85
CA THR A 242 -10.36 10.26 9.34
C THR A 242 -9.66 11.02 8.23
N GLY A 243 -9.65 10.47 7.01
CA GLY A 243 -8.85 10.97 5.90
C GLY A 243 -7.35 10.74 6.05
N ASN A 244 -6.89 9.94 7.03
CA ASN A 244 -5.49 9.57 7.16
C ASN A 244 -5.12 8.43 6.20
N SER A 245 -3.84 8.35 5.85
CA SER A 245 -3.33 7.31 4.97
C SER A 245 -2.69 6.17 5.74
N GLU A 246 -2.89 4.95 5.26
CA GLU A 246 -2.36 3.71 5.81
C GLU A 246 -1.64 2.90 4.72
N LEU A 247 -0.61 2.15 5.13
CA LEU A 247 0.09 1.18 4.29
C LEU A 247 -0.55 -0.20 4.47
N VAL A 248 -0.97 -0.82 3.38
CA VAL A 248 -1.60 -2.14 3.39
C VAL A 248 -0.78 -3.06 2.52
N LEU A 249 -0.27 -4.14 3.09
CA LEU A 249 0.39 -5.18 2.33
C LEU A 249 -0.61 -5.86 1.41
N LYS A 250 -0.19 -6.20 0.21
CA LYS A 250 -1.05 -6.88 -0.77
C LYS A 250 -1.67 -8.16 -0.20
N GLU A 251 -0.93 -8.93 0.59
CA GLU A 251 -1.42 -10.16 1.22
C GLU A 251 -2.51 -9.93 2.28
N ASP A 252 -2.62 -8.71 2.83
CA ASP A 252 -3.68 -8.34 3.74
C ASP A 252 -4.95 -7.89 3.00
N ILE A 253 -4.87 -7.62 1.69
CA ILE A 253 -6.01 -7.16 0.88
C ILE A 253 -6.90 -8.35 0.56
N ALA A 254 -8.17 -8.25 0.96
CA ALA A 254 -9.19 -9.26 0.70
C ALA A 254 -9.90 -9.02 -0.63
N LYS A 255 -10.42 -7.80 -0.85
CA LYS A 255 -11.15 -7.42 -2.06
C LYS A 255 -10.93 -5.96 -2.42
N ILE A 256 -11.05 -5.67 -3.70
CA ILE A 256 -11.00 -4.32 -4.27
C ILE A 256 -12.29 -4.12 -5.07
N TYR A 257 -12.92 -2.97 -4.86
CA TYR A 257 -14.10 -2.55 -5.61
C TYR A 257 -13.72 -1.32 -6.42
N TYR A 258 -13.78 -1.39 -7.75
CA TYR A 258 -13.29 -0.32 -8.61
C TYR A 258 -14.13 -0.17 -9.87
N LYS A 259 -14.10 1.03 -10.44
CA LYS A 259 -14.74 1.33 -11.73
C LYS A 259 -13.69 1.29 -12.85
N GLU A 260 -14.01 0.62 -13.96
CA GLU A 260 -13.24 0.73 -15.22
C GLU A 260 -13.38 2.10 -15.90
#